data_AF-A0A947E3W2-F1
#
_entry.id   AF-A0A947E3W2-F1
#
_cell.length_a   1.000
_cell.length_b   1.000
_cell.length_c   1.000
_cell.angle_alpha   90.00
_cell.angle_beta   90.00
_cell.angle_gamma   90.00
#
_symmetry.space_group_name_H-M   'P 1'
#
loop_
_entity.id
_entity.type
_entity.pdbx_description
1 polymer ?
#
loop_
_entity_poly.entity_id
_entity_poly.type
_entity_poly.pdbx_seq_one_letter_code
_entity_poly.pdbx_strand_id
1 'polypeptide(L)'
;MADLSDAPVADAPAEGVFVSFPDSPFQLFQPYPPAGDQPTAIAQLVEGVNDGLTYQTLLGVTGSGKTFTMANVIARLGRPAIVFAPNKTLAAQLYSEFREF
;
A
#
# COMPACT_ATOMS: atom_id res chain seq x y z
N MET A 1 -2.06 -47.56 2.73
CA MET A 1 -2.58 -46.38 3.44
C MET A 1 -1.51 -45.32 3.25
N ALA A 2 -1.81 -44.30 2.44
CA ALA A 2 -0.79 -43.43 1.84
C ALA A 2 -0.06 -42.58 2.88
N ASP A 3 1.22 -42.37 2.57
CA ASP A 3 2.28 -41.70 3.31
C ASP A 3 1.96 -40.22 3.58
N LEU A 4 2.20 -39.79 4.83
CA LEU A 4 2.23 -38.40 5.28
C LEU A 4 3.68 -37.94 5.28
N SER A 5 4.23 -37.61 4.11
CA SER A 5 5.50 -36.91 4.02
C SER A 5 5.56 -35.96 2.82
N ASP A 6 5.89 -34.72 3.14
CA ASP A 6 6.38 -33.64 2.28
C ASP A 6 5.56 -33.18 1.08
N ALA A 7 4.92 -32.02 1.26
CA ALA A 7 4.85 -31.00 0.23
C ALA A 7 5.29 -29.64 0.83
N PRO A 8 6.45 -29.10 0.43
CA PRO A 8 6.88 -27.74 0.78
C PRO A 8 5.98 -26.75 0.00
N VAL A 9 5.84 -25.46 0.32
CA VAL A 9 6.91 -24.49 0.54
C VAL A 9 6.31 -23.32 1.34
N ALA A 10 7.04 -22.86 2.34
CA ALA A 10 6.87 -21.54 2.92
C ALA A 10 6.92 -20.48 1.80
N ASP A 11 5.97 -19.54 1.85
CA ASP A 11 6.15 -18.11 1.56
C ASP A 11 7.33 -17.81 0.63
N ALA A 12 7.19 -18.15 -0.65
CA ALA A 12 8.15 -17.68 -1.64
C ALA A 12 8.03 -16.15 -1.65
N PRO A 13 9.08 -15.39 -1.28
CA PRO A 13 8.98 -13.95 -1.28
C PRO A 13 8.59 -13.53 -2.70
N ALA A 14 7.51 -12.77 -2.83
CA ALA A 14 7.26 -12.02 -4.05
C ALA A 14 8.57 -11.30 -4.38
N GLU A 15 9.06 -11.39 -5.61
CA GLU A 15 10.26 -10.69 -6.09
C GLU A 15 9.99 -9.18 -6.16
N GLY A 16 9.62 -8.59 -5.03
CA GLY A 16 9.36 -7.19 -4.84
C GLY A 16 10.63 -6.43 -4.49
N VAL A 17 10.56 -5.12 -4.65
CA VAL A 17 11.66 -4.21 -4.34
C VAL A 17 11.24 -3.28 -3.22
N PHE A 18 12.15 -3.03 -2.28
CA PHE A 18 11.98 -1.92 -1.36
C PHE A 18 12.32 -0.61 -2.06
N VAL A 19 11.43 0.36 -1.97
CA VAL A 19 11.59 1.71 -2.51
C VAL A 19 11.60 2.71 -1.37
N SER A 20 12.50 3.68 -1.45
CA SER A 20 12.58 4.82 -0.53
C SER A 20 12.46 6.12 -1.30
N PHE A 21 11.93 7.14 -0.66
CA PHE A 21 11.76 8.47 -1.25
C PHE A 21 12.61 9.50 -0.49
N PRO A 22 13.10 10.57 -1.15
CA PRO A 22 13.84 11.63 -0.48
C PRO A 22 13.07 12.16 0.75
N ASP A 23 13.79 12.34 1.85
CA ASP A 23 13.26 12.87 3.12
C ASP A 23 12.10 12.06 3.75
N SER A 24 11.86 10.84 3.28
CA SER A 24 10.85 9.94 3.83
C SER A 24 11.48 8.89 4.75
N PRO A 25 10.97 8.73 5.99
CA PRO A 25 11.41 7.67 6.88
C PRO A 25 10.81 6.29 6.51
N PHE A 26 9.91 6.23 5.53
CA PHE A 26 9.22 5.01 5.15
C PHE A 26 9.94 4.28 4.01
N GLN A 27 10.04 2.96 4.14
CA GLN A 27 10.43 2.06 3.06
C GLN A 27 9.17 1.32 2.61
N LEU A 28 8.86 1.41 1.32
CA LEU A 28 7.71 0.76 0.72
C LEU A 28 8.18 -0.49 -0.02
N PHE A 29 7.76 -1.66 0.42
CA PHE A 29 7.86 -2.89 -0.34
C PHE A 29 6.86 -2.86 -1.50
N GLN A 30 7.38 -2.97 -2.71
CA GLN A 30 6.59 -3.02 -3.93
C GLN A 30 6.70 -4.43 -4.53
N PRO A 31 5.75 -5.34 -4.26
CA PRO A 31 5.70 -6.65 -4.91
C PRO A 31 5.44 -6.54 -6.42
N TYR A 32 4.90 -5.39 -6.86
CA TYR A 32 4.66 -5.02 -8.25
C TYR A 32 4.65 -3.48 -8.36
N PRO A 33 4.96 -2.92 -9.53
CA PRO A 33 4.85 -1.48 -9.74
C PRO A 33 3.38 -1.02 -9.75
N PRO A 34 3.08 0.25 -9.39
CA PRO A 34 1.75 0.82 -9.57
C PRO A 34 1.30 0.72 -11.04
N ALA A 35 0.04 0.33 -11.26
CA ALA A 35 -0.51 0.06 -12.59
C ALA A 35 -1.88 0.70 -12.80
N GLY A 36 -2.34 0.75 -14.05
CA GLY A 36 -3.62 1.39 -14.42
C GLY A 36 -3.63 2.87 -14.03
N ASP A 37 -4.68 3.30 -13.34
CA ASP A 37 -4.83 4.71 -12.90
C ASP A 37 -4.05 5.05 -11.62
N GLN A 38 -3.42 4.06 -10.97
CA GLN A 38 -2.70 4.28 -9.72
C GLN A 38 -1.58 5.33 -9.83
N PRO A 39 -0.69 5.33 -10.85
CA PRO A 39 0.37 6.32 -10.97
C PRO A 39 -0.16 7.76 -10.98
N THR A 40 -1.22 8.00 -11.75
CA THR A 40 -1.87 9.32 -11.85
C THR A 40 -2.52 9.72 -10.53
N ALA A 41 -3.26 8.80 -9.89
CA ALA A 41 -3.89 9.07 -8.59
C ALA A 41 -2.86 9.37 -7.49
N ILE A 42 -1.73 8.64 -7.46
CA ILE A 42 -0.64 8.90 -6.51
C ILE A 42 -0.07 10.30 -6.74
N ALA A 43 0.23 10.65 -8.00
CA ALA A 43 0.79 11.96 -8.34
C ALA A 43 -0.13 13.10 -7.90
N GLN A 44 -1.42 13.01 -8.24
CA GLN A 44 -2.42 14.04 -7.90
C GLN A 44 -2.61 14.20 -6.39
N LEU A 45 -2.65 13.09 -5.63
CA LEU A 45 -2.80 13.17 -4.17
C LEU A 45 -1.57 13.78 -3.50
N VAL A 46 -0.37 13.43 -3.96
CA VAL A 46 0.89 13.99 -3.46
C VAL A 46 0.98 15.48 -3.77
N GLU A 47 0.70 15.86 -5.02
CA GLU A 47 0.64 17.26 -5.45
C GLU A 47 -0.36 18.06 -4.60
N GLY A 48 -1.59 17.57 -4.45
CA GLY A 48 -2.61 18.25 -3.65
C GLY A 48 -2.19 18.44 -2.18
N VAL A 49 -1.46 17.50 -1.58
CA VAL A 49 -0.94 17.69 -0.21
C VAL A 49 0.15 18.76 -0.19
N ASN A 50 1.04 18.79 -1.18
CA ASN A 50 2.10 19.80 -1.28
C ASN A 50 1.56 21.21 -1.56
N ASP A 51 0.45 21.29 -2.30
CA ASP A 51 -0.28 22.54 -2.57
C ASP A 51 -1.09 23.03 -1.36
N GLY A 52 -1.10 22.27 -0.26
CA GLY A 52 -1.80 22.62 0.97
C GLY A 52 -3.29 22.34 0.95
N LEU A 53 -3.79 21.48 0.04
CA LEU A 53 -5.19 21.06 0.05
C LEU A 53 -5.50 20.28 1.33
N THR A 54 -6.44 20.79 2.10
CA THR A 54 -6.88 20.15 3.35
C THR A 54 -7.70 18.89 3.11
N TYR A 55 -8.48 18.85 2.02
CA TYR A 55 -9.41 17.76 1.73
C TYR A 55 -9.22 17.26 0.30
N GLN A 56 -9.09 15.95 0.15
CA GLN A 56 -8.97 15.26 -1.12
C GLN A 56 -9.73 13.94 -1.08
N THR A 57 -10.24 13.49 -2.22
CA THR A 57 -11.02 12.25 -2.33
C THR A 57 -10.42 11.34 -3.40
N LEU A 58 -9.97 10.14 -2.99
CA LEU A 58 -9.59 9.08 -3.92
C LEU A 58 -10.82 8.29 -4.36
N LEU A 59 -11.36 8.62 -5.54
CA LEU A 59 -12.44 7.86 -6.15
C LEU A 59 -11.86 6.64 -6.87
N GLY A 60 -12.23 5.44 -6.42
CA GLY A 60 -11.77 4.19 -7.04
C GLY A 60 -12.74 3.05 -6.82
N VAL A 61 -12.92 2.24 -7.87
CA VAL A 61 -13.77 1.03 -7.82
C VAL A 61 -13.20 -0.02 -6.86
N THR A 62 -14.01 -1.01 -6.49
CA THR A 62 -13.54 -2.15 -5.70
C THR A 62 -12.50 -2.94 -6.49
N GLY A 63 -11.40 -3.35 -5.84
CA GLY A 63 -10.31 -4.08 -6.48
C GLY A 63 -9.26 -3.22 -7.19
N SER A 64 -9.40 -1.90 -7.23
CA SER A 64 -8.42 -1.01 -7.90
C SER A 64 -7.11 -0.80 -7.13
N GLY A 65 -6.92 -1.46 -5.98
CA GLY A 65 -5.70 -1.33 -5.16
C GLY A 65 -5.60 -0.02 -4.36
N LYS A 66 -6.70 0.51 -3.83
CA LYS A 66 -6.71 1.78 -3.07
C LYS A 66 -5.71 1.81 -1.90
N THR A 67 -5.55 0.71 -1.18
CA THR A 67 -4.56 0.64 -0.08
C THR A 67 -3.14 0.80 -0.59
N PHE A 68 -2.78 0.13 -1.68
CA PHE A 68 -1.46 0.25 -2.30
C PHE A 68 -1.21 1.66 -2.86
N THR A 69 -2.24 2.29 -3.44
CA THR A 69 -2.20 3.72 -3.82
C THR A 69 -1.88 4.60 -2.61
N MET A 70 -2.57 4.40 -1.48
CA MET A 70 -2.34 5.19 -0.27
C MET A 70 -0.99 4.91 0.39
N ALA A 71 -0.49 3.67 0.34
CA ALA A 71 0.85 3.32 0.81
C ALA A 71 1.94 4.10 0.03
N ASN A 72 1.79 4.17 -1.30
CA ASN A 72 2.67 5.00 -2.14
C ASN A 72 2.59 6.49 -1.78
N VAL A 73 1.39 7.01 -1.53
CA VAL A 73 1.21 8.43 -1.15
C VAL A 73 1.89 8.72 0.19
N ILE A 74 1.66 7.88 1.21
CA ILE A 74 2.27 8.03 2.54
C ILE A 74 3.80 7.95 2.45
N ALA A 75 4.32 6.95 1.72
CA ALA A 75 5.76 6.75 1.56
C ALA A 75 6.42 7.91 0.81
N ARG A 76 5.77 8.49 -0.21
CA ARG A 76 6.30 9.64 -0.96
C ARG A 76 6.26 10.94 -0.16
N LEU A 77 5.22 11.13 0.65
CA LEU A 77 5.08 12.32 1.49
C LEU A 77 6.00 12.29 2.71
N GLY A 78 6.38 11.10 3.19
CA GLY A 78 7.23 10.97 4.38
C GLY A 78 6.59 11.44 5.68
N ARG A 79 5.26 11.55 5.72
CA ARG A 79 4.51 12.09 6.86
C ARG A 79 3.80 10.98 7.64
N PRO A 80 3.84 10.98 8.99
CA PRO A 80 3.03 10.07 9.79
C PRO A 80 1.54 10.19 9.43
N ALA A 81 0.87 9.05 9.26
CA ALA A 81 -0.52 8.97 8.83
C ALA A 81 -1.36 8.19 9.85
N ILE A 82 -2.63 8.56 9.97
CA ILE A 82 -3.64 7.81 10.73
C ILE A 82 -4.69 7.32 9.73
N VAL A 83 -4.93 6.02 9.70
CA VAL A 83 -5.95 5.40 8.85
C VAL A 83 -7.15 5.03 9.71
N PHE A 84 -8.30 5.66 9.45
CA PHE A 84 -9.55 5.34 10.10
C PHE A 84 -10.34 4.32 9.28
N ALA A 85 -10.81 3.26 9.94
CA ALA A 85 -11.69 2.26 9.36
C ALA A 85 -13.04 2.26 10.10
N PRO A 86 -14.16 1.97 9.43
CA PRO A 86 -15.48 2.05 10.05
C PRO A 86 -15.78 0.88 11.00
N ASN A 87 -14.96 -0.18 10.99
CA ASN A 87 -15.10 -1.33 11.89
C ASN A 87 -13.78 -2.06 12.10
N LYS A 88 -13.77 -2.98 13.08
CA LYS A 88 -12.57 -3.74 13.49
C LYS A 88 -12.06 -4.68 12.40
N THR A 89 -12.95 -5.28 11.62
CA THR A 89 -12.57 -6.22 10.56
C THR A 89 -11.78 -5.51 9.47
N LEU A 90 -12.28 -4.36 8.99
CA LEU A 90 -11.58 -3.56 7.99
C LEU A 90 -10.30 -2.92 8.56
N ALA A 91 -10.29 -2.55 9.85
CA ALA A 91 -9.06 -2.10 10.50
C ALA A 91 -7.98 -3.18 10.49
N ALA A 92 -8.34 -4.43 10.82
CA ALA A 92 -7.40 -5.55 10.79
C ALA A 92 -6.92 -5.86 9.37
N GLN A 93 -7.81 -5.82 8.38
CA GLN A 93 -7.44 -6.00 6.97
C GLN A 93 -6.43 -4.94 6.51
N LEU A 94 -6.74 -3.66 6.74
CA LEU A 94 -5.84 -2.56 6.37
C LEU A 94 -4.50 -2.67 7.09
N TYR A 95 -4.50 -3.06 8.37
CA TYR A 95 -3.26 -3.29 9.11
C TYR A 95 -2.38 -4.36 8.45
N SER A 96 -2.96 -5.50 8.05
CA SER A 96 -2.21 -6.56 7.36
C SER A 96 -1.68 -6.06 6.02
N GLU A 97 -2.52 -5.41 5.20
CA GLU A 97 -2.11 -4.86 3.90
C GLU A 97 -0.96 -3.84 4.05
N PHE A 98 -1.06 -2.89 4.99
CA PHE A 98 0.00 -1.90 5.24
C PHE A 98 1.26 -2.47 5.89
N ARG A 99 1.21 -3.68 6.44
CA ARG A 99 2.40 -4.36 6.98
C ARG A 99 3.14 -5.11 5.88
N GLU A 100 2.42 -5.57 4.86
CA GLU A 100 2.97 -6.25 3.68
C GLU A 100 3.59 -5.27 2.67
N PHE A 101 3.11 -4.02 2.64
CA PHE A 101 3.67 -2.91 1.86
C PHE A 101 4.66 -2.09 2.69
#